data_AF-A0A6G7VQ74-F1
#
_entry.id   AF-A0A6G7VQ74-F1
#
_cell.length_a   1.000
_cell.length_b   1.000
_cell.length_c   1.000
_cell.angle_alpha   90.00
_cell.angle_beta   90.00
_cell.angle_gamma   90.00
#
_symmetry.space_group_name_H-M   'P 1'
#
loop_
_entity.id
_entity.type
_entity.pdbx_description
1 polymer ?
#
loop_
_entity_poly.entity_id
_entity_poly.type
_entity_poly.pdbx_seq_one_letter_code
_entity_poly.pdbx_strand_id
1 'polypeptide(L)'
;MPALGNGQGNGQGNGQGNGQGNGQGVATAHAGSAASPFLSHALASTRDGIVQHWPGSPTHLPDTSRDAGLDSLLPASQSALIDAVLAGLVQVEGGSGSATVSIRGYGSAAILRPPPKIFVEQLKWVRAYADLRGDRISEITSQVSDIMSYFGALTRLDSGRRRYSLMLLEAALKLALQVEMQVKILCHQPRPVDYAPQVQPVIQTPDHSSFPSGHAIEAFAIATVLNYLDPAQRSAPDSPDPAQLATAQGGIGARTMPFRLAHRIATNRTIAGLHFPVDSMAGAYLGCFVGEALIALVAGGTLPSAQAGPLDLAHAGGEDFLFDNLAGMLTGWSKRAQAHADTNQAEIAILGQFWKGVAREWDHLTPAAHGGA
;
A
#
# COMPACT_ATOMS: atom_id res chain seq x y z
N MET A 1 44.96 -9.26 -19.40
CA MET A 1 43.58 -9.04 -19.88
C MET A 1 42.64 -9.15 -18.69
N PRO A 2 42.03 -8.09 -18.18
CA PRO A 2 41.01 -8.20 -17.14
C PRO A 2 39.62 -8.23 -17.80
N ALA A 3 38.87 -9.30 -17.55
CA ALA A 3 37.47 -9.40 -17.92
C ALA A 3 36.64 -8.61 -16.90
N LEU A 4 36.09 -7.48 -17.34
CA LEU A 4 35.02 -6.76 -16.68
C LEU A 4 33.73 -7.59 -16.82
N GLY A 5 33.11 -7.97 -15.69
CA GLY A 5 31.85 -8.71 -15.64
C GLY A 5 30.83 -7.97 -14.78
N ASN A 6 29.88 -7.36 -15.46
CA ASN A 6 28.83 -6.45 -14.97
C ASN A 6 28.08 -6.90 -13.71
N GLY A 7 28.02 -6.01 -12.70
CA GLY A 7 26.97 -6.01 -11.69
C GLY A 7 25.70 -5.40 -12.27
N GLN A 8 24.59 -6.15 -12.25
CA GLN A 8 23.25 -5.61 -12.51
C GLN A 8 22.66 -5.14 -11.19
N GLY A 9 22.52 -3.82 -11.05
CA GLY A 9 21.66 -3.21 -10.05
C GLY A 9 20.21 -3.31 -10.50
N ASN A 10 19.35 -3.93 -9.69
CA ASN A 10 17.89 -3.85 -9.87
C ASN A 10 17.39 -2.56 -9.23
N GLY A 11 17.70 -1.44 -9.88
CA GLY A 11 17.04 -0.16 -9.65
C GLY A 11 16.03 0.08 -10.77
N GLN A 12 14.77 0.24 -10.38
CA GLN A 12 13.73 1.02 -11.07
C GLN A 12 13.74 1.02 -12.61
N GLY A 13 12.79 0.31 -13.19
CA GLY A 13 12.38 0.52 -14.58
C GLY A 13 11.64 -0.67 -15.12
N ASN A 14 10.31 -0.65 -15.03
CA ASN A 14 9.44 -1.29 -16.03
C ASN A 14 8.05 -0.64 -16.00
N GLY A 15 8.06 0.68 -16.25
CA GLY A 15 6.92 1.38 -16.84
C GLY A 15 7.09 1.43 -18.36
N GLN A 16 7.20 0.29 -19.02
CA GLN A 16 7.10 0.16 -20.48
C GLN A 16 6.37 -1.12 -20.85
N GLY A 17 5.09 -1.16 -20.47
CA GLY A 17 4.11 -2.03 -21.12
C GLY A 17 3.51 -1.32 -22.32
N ASN A 18 4.30 -1.10 -23.40
CA ASN A 18 3.69 -0.94 -24.72
C ASN A 18 3.17 -2.32 -25.14
N GLY A 19 1.98 -2.65 -24.65
CA GLY A 19 1.23 -3.81 -25.09
C GLY A 19 0.80 -3.61 -26.54
N GLN A 20 1.66 -4.00 -27.48
CA GLN A 20 1.26 -4.46 -28.80
C GLN A 20 0.46 -5.76 -28.61
N GLY A 21 -0.83 -5.61 -28.30
CA GLY A 21 -1.83 -6.67 -28.36
C GLY A 21 -2.82 -6.34 -29.46
N ASN A 22 -2.57 -6.83 -30.68
CA ASN A 22 -3.60 -6.89 -31.72
C ASN A 22 -4.65 -7.92 -31.29
N GLY A 23 -5.83 -7.45 -30.87
CA GLY A 23 -6.96 -8.30 -30.52
C GLY A 23 -8.21 -7.48 -30.23
N GLN A 24 -8.98 -7.21 -31.30
CA GLN A 24 -10.33 -6.63 -31.33
C GLN A 24 -10.44 -5.10 -31.21
N GLY A 25 -10.30 -4.45 -32.37
CA GLY A 25 -11.15 -3.34 -32.84
C GLY A 25 -11.41 -2.19 -31.87
N VAL A 26 -10.50 -1.22 -31.82
CA VAL A 26 -10.66 0.16 -32.33
C VAL A 26 -9.28 0.83 -32.16
N ALA A 27 -8.47 0.87 -33.24
CA ALA A 27 -7.31 1.75 -33.29
C ALA A 27 -7.80 3.16 -33.65
N THR A 28 -8.38 3.88 -32.70
CA THR A 28 -8.78 5.28 -32.92
C THR A 28 -7.80 6.21 -32.25
N ALA A 29 -6.90 6.76 -33.06
CA ALA A 29 -6.38 8.08 -32.77
C ALA A 29 -7.56 9.07 -32.83
N HIS A 30 -8.24 9.29 -31.71
CA HIS A 30 -9.34 10.26 -31.55
C HIS A 30 -8.94 11.34 -30.54
N ALA A 31 -9.80 12.35 -30.36
CA ALA A 31 -9.65 13.34 -29.30
C ALA A 31 -9.38 12.63 -27.95
N GLY A 32 -8.27 12.95 -27.29
CA GLY A 32 -7.82 12.30 -26.04
C GLY A 32 -6.79 11.17 -26.20
N SER A 33 -6.34 10.84 -27.42
CA SER A 33 -5.26 9.87 -27.66
C SER A 33 -3.88 10.55 -27.78
N ALA A 34 -2.81 9.74 -27.79
CA ALA A 34 -1.45 10.24 -27.99
C ALA A 34 -1.27 10.85 -29.39
N ALA A 35 -0.45 11.90 -29.48
CA ALA A 35 -0.14 12.54 -30.76
C ALA A 35 0.67 11.59 -31.67
N SER A 36 0.42 11.66 -32.97
CA SER A 36 1.26 11.04 -34.00
C SER A 36 1.63 12.06 -35.07
N PRO A 37 2.75 11.90 -35.80
CA PRO A 37 3.12 12.82 -36.87
C PRO A 37 2.03 12.96 -37.93
N PHE A 38 1.37 11.85 -38.29
CA PHE A 38 0.27 11.85 -39.26
C PHE A 38 -0.95 12.61 -38.74
N LEU A 39 -1.40 12.32 -37.51
CA LEU A 39 -2.53 13.03 -36.91
C LEU A 39 -2.22 14.52 -36.77
N SER A 40 -1.01 14.86 -36.35
CA SER A 40 -0.58 16.25 -36.18
C SER A 40 -0.60 17.00 -37.51
N HIS A 41 -0.15 16.37 -38.59
CA HIS A 41 -0.22 16.94 -39.93
C HIS A 41 -1.67 17.11 -40.41
N ALA A 42 -2.53 16.11 -40.20
CA ALA A 42 -3.95 16.18 -40.57
C ALA A 42 -4.69 17.29 -39.80
N LEU A 43 -4.38 17.48 -38.52
CA LEU A 43 -4.92 18.58 -37.71
C LEU A 43 -4.45 19.94 -38.23
N ALA A 44 -3.18 20.07 -38.61
CA ALA A 44 -2.61 21.29 -39.18
C ALA A 44 -3.25 21.64 -40.54
N SER A 45 -3.35 20.68 -41.46
CA SER A 45 -3.97 20.93 -42.77
C SER A 45 -5.46 21.26 -42.66
N THR A 46 -6.17 20.59 -41.75
CA THR A 46 -7.58 20.91 -41.45
C THR A 46 -7.72 22.33 -40.94
N ARG A 47 -6.87 22.75 -39.99
CA ARG A 47 -6.84 24.13 -39.49
C ARG A 47 -6.67 25.13 -40.63
N ASP A 48 -5.70 24.93 -41.51
CA ASP A 48 -5.43 25.84 -42.63
C ASP A 48 -6.60 25.95 -43.61
N GLY A 49 -7.42 24.90 -43.73
CA GLY A 49 -8.63 24.90 -44.56
C GLY A 49 -9.86 25.57 -43.93
N ILE A 50 -9.92 25.73 -42.59
CA ILE A 50 -11.13 26.21 -41.89
C ILE A 50 -10.96 27.51 -41.13
N VAL A 51 -9.73 27.89 -40.76
CA VAL A 51 -9.47 29.10 -39.98
C VAL A 51 -9.66 30.32 -40.88
N GLN A 52 -10.65 31.16 -40.54
CA GLN A 52 -10.82 32.49 -41.15
C GLN A 52 -9.70 33.44 -40.68
N HIS A 53 -9.69 34.68 -41.19
CA HIS A 53 -8.75 35.69 -40.70
C HIS A 53 -8.83 35.83 -39.16
N TRP A 54 -7.74 35.51 -38.47
CA TRP A 54 -7.60 35.65 -37.03
C TRP A 54 -6.41 36.57 -36.73
N PRO A 55 -6.63 37.76 -36.15
CA PRO A 55 -5.56 38.75 -35.91
C PRO A 55 -4.72 38.44 -34.66
N GLY A 56 -4.88 37.26 -34.05
CA GLY A 56 -4.15 36.86 -32.84
C GLY A 56 -4.76 37.37 -31.53
N SER A 57 -5.94 38.00 -31.56
CA SER A 57 -6.67 38.40 -30.35
C SER A 57 -7.41 37.22 -29.70
N PRO A 58 -7.53 37.17 -28.36
CA PRO A 58 -8.31 36.15 -27.70
C PRO A 58 -9.80 36.26 -28.09
N THR A 59 -10.41 35.14 -28.50
CA THR A 59 -11.85 35.05 -28.75
C THR A 59 -12.64 34.67 -27.51
N HIS A 60 -11.96 34.07 -26.52
CA HIS A 60 -12.52 33.71 -25.22
C HIS A 60 -11.47 33.98 -24.13
N LEU A 61 -11.94 34.38 -22.96
CA LEU A 61 -11.12 34.40 -21.75
C LEU A 61 -11.40 33.12 -20.96
N PRO A 62 -10.38 32.34 -20.61
CA PRO A 62 -10.57 31.12 -19.83
C PRO A 62 -11.03 31.46 -18.41
N ASP A 63 -12.05 30.75 -17.94
CA ASP A 63 -12.50 30.82 -16.55
C ASP A 63 -11.63 29.91 -15.68
N THR A 64 -10.53 30.47 -15.18
CA THR A 64 -9.57 29.75 -14.33
C THR A 64 -10.17 29.23 -13.02
N SER A 65 -11.38 29.68 -12.64
CA SER A 65 -12.06 29.17 -11.44
C SER A 65 -12.76 27.82 -11.66
N ARG A 66 -13.06 27.44 -12.91
CA ARG A 66 -13.77 26.19 -13.25
C ARG A 66 -12.86 24.99 -13.44
N ASP A 67 -11.64 25.21 -13.92
CA ASP A 67 -10.66 24.14 -14.21
C ASP A 67 -9.64 23.94 -13.08
N ALA A 68 -9.85 24.60 -11.94
CA ALA A 68 -8.98 24.50 -10.78
C ALA A 68 -9.31 23.25 -9.95
N GLY A 69 -8.32 22.39 -9.73
CA GLY A 69 -8.41 21.28 -8.77
C GLY A 69 -7.95 19.95 -9.33
N LEU A 70 -8.04 18.91 -8.49
CA LEU A 70 -7.57 17.58 -8.83
C LEU A 70 -8.35 16.95 -10.00
N ASP A 71 -9.65 17.24 -10.11
CA ASP A 71 -10.54 16.63 -11.11
C ASP A 71 -10.28 17.10 -12.55
N SER A 72 -9.55 18.20 -12.77
CA SER A 72 -9.13 18.63 -14.12
C SER A 72 -7.93 17.86 -14.65
N LEU A 73 -7.21 17.15 -13.79
CA LEU A 73 -6.05 16.34 -14.15
C LEU A 73 -6.47 14.95 -14.67
N LEU A 74 -5.67 14.40 -15.58
CA LEU A 74 -5.78 12.99 -15.97
C LEU A 74 -5.50 12.07 -14.77
N PRO A 75 -6.07 10.84 -14.72
CA PRO A 75 -5.88 9.93 -13.58
C PRO A 75 -4.41 9.72 -13.19
N ALA A 76 -3.52 9.53 -14.17
CA ALA A 76 -2.09 9.35 -13.90
C ALA A 76 -1.45 10.59 -13.23
N SER A 77 -1.87 11.79 -13.63
CA SER A 77 -1.42 13.05 -13.04
C SER A 77 -1.99 13.25 -11.64
N GLN A 78 -3.23 12.83 -11.40
CA GLN A 78 -3.83 12.83 -10.05
C GLN A 78 -3.04 11.91 -9.12
N SER A 79 -2.78 10.65 -9.53
CA SER A 79 -2.00 9.70 -8.73
C SER A 79 -0.59 10.22 -8.44
N ALA A 80 0.10 10.76 -9.45
CA ALA A 80 1.45 11.31 -9.26
C ALA A 80 1.48 12.49 -8.26
N LEU A 81 0.46 13.35 -8.27
CA LEU A 81 0.33 14.45 -7.31
C LEU A 81 0.09 13.92 -5.89
N ILE A 82 -0.81 12.95 -5.73
CA ILE A 82 -1.11 12.33 -4.43
C ILE A 82 0.15 11.64 -3.87
N ASP A 83 0.84 10.86 -4.71
CA ASP A 83 2.08 10.18 -4.33
C ASP A 83 3.15 11.19 -3.87
N ALA A 84 3.33 12.29 -4.60
CA ALA A 84 4.30 13.33 -4.25
C ALA A 84 3.96 14.02 -2.92
N VAL A 85 2.68 14.33 -2.68
CA VAL A 85 2.23 14.91 -1.41
C VAL A 85 2.50 13.93 -0.26
N LEU A 86 2.07 12.67 -0.39
CA LEU A 86 2.25 11.68 0.67
C LEU A 86 3.72 11.37 0.95
N ALA A 87 4.55 11.25 -0.09
CA ALA A 87 5.98 11.02 0.05
C ALA A 87 6.68 12.13 0.85
N GLY A 88 6.24 13.39 0.69
CA GLY A 88 6.74 14.54 1.45
C GLY A 88 6.30 14.60 2.91
N LEU A 89 5.35 13.74 3.32
CA LEU A 89 4.87 13.65 4.70
C LEU A 89 5.57 12.57 5.52
N VAL A 90 6.30 11.65 4.88
CA VAL A 90 6.94 10.51 5.55
C VAL A 90 8.41 10.78 5.83
N GLN A 91 8.82 10.50 7.05
CA GLN A 91 10.21 10.51 7.49
C GLN A 91 10.53 9.17 8.17
N VAL A 92 11.67 8.57 7.82
CA VAL A 92 12.15 7.35 8.46
C VAL A 92 13.52 7.64 9.05
N GLU A 93 13.66 7.41 10.35
CA GLU A 93 14.90 7.63 11.09
C GLU A 93 15.26 6.41 11.93
N GLY A 94 16.50 6.31 12.37
CA GLY A 94 16.95 5.26 13.26
C GLY A 94 18.37 4.81 12.96
N GLY A 95 18.68 3.59 13.36
CA GLY A 95 19.99 2.96 13.17
C GLY A 95 20.23 1.86 14.17
N SER A 96 21.29 1.08 13.94
CA SER A 96 21.71 -0.02 14.85
C SER A 96 20.60 -1.04 15.16
N GLY A 97 19.70 -1.32 14.21
CA GLY A 97 18.60 -2.26 14.43
C GLY A 97 17.27 -1.62 14.83
N SER A 98 17.19 -0.29 15.00
CA SER A 98 15.93 0.41 15.26
C SER A 98 15.52 1.29 14.09
N ALA A 99 14.21 1.45 13.92
CA ALA A 99 13.65 2.40 12.95
C ALA A 99 12.37 3.02 13.50
N THR A 100 12.20 4.31 13.27
CA THR A 100 11.00 5.08 13.57
C THR A 100 10.47 5.66 12.27
N VAL A 101 9.21 5.38 11.98
CA VAL A 101 8.47 5.91 10.84
C VAL A 101 7.56 7.00 11.37
N SER A 102 7.78 8.23 10.92
CA SER A 102 7.01 9.41 11.31
C SER A 102 6.22 9.92 10.11
N ILE A 103 4.95 10.26 10.33
CA ILE A 103 4.06 10.81 9.32
C ILE A 103 3.58 12.17 9.82
N ARG A 104 4.01 13.23 9.13
CA ARG A 104 3.75 14.63 9.54
C ARG A 104 2.26 14.87 9.69
N GLY A 105 1.90 15.46 10.83
CA GLY A 105 0.52 15.73 11.19
C GLY A 105 -0.22 14.54 11.78
N TYR A 106 0.32 13.33 11.82
CA TYR A 106 -0.36 12.17 12.43
C TYR A 106 0.39 11.62 13.64
N GLY A 107 1.61 11.13 13.47
CA GLY A 107 2.37 10.52 14.57
C GLY A 107 3.52 9.67 14.08
N SER A 108 4.04 8.81 14.95
CA SER A 108 5.14 7.91 14.63
C SER A 108 4.92 6.50 15.15
N ALA A 109 5.47 5.52 14.46
CA ALA A 109 5.58 4.13 14.91
C ALA A 109 7.04 3.70 14.85
N ALA A 110 7.52 3.06 15.91
CA ALA A 110 8.89 2.57 15.97
C ALA A 110 8.93 1.04 16.08
N ILE A 111 9.98 0.43 15.55
CA ILE A 111 10.25 -0.99 15.69
C ILE A 111 11.71 -1.20 16.12
N LEU A 112 11.95 -2.27 16.88
CA LEU A 112 13.27 -2.73 17.24
C LEU A 112 13.49 -4.14 16.69
N ARG A 113 14.58 -4.32 15.93
CA ARG A 113 15.01 -5.64 15.48
C ARG A 113 15.35 -6.51 16.69
N PRO A 114 14.75 -7.71 16.80
CA PRO A 114 15.07 -8.66 17.87
C PRO A 114 16.56 -9.05 17.92
N PRO A 115 17.06 -9.53 19.08
CA PRO A 115 18.40 -10.10 19.14
C PRO A 115 18.48 -11.40 18.29
N PRO A 116 19.67 -11.75 17.75
CA PRO A 116 19.84 -12.90 16.85
C PRO A 116 19.25 -14.22 17.34
N LYS A 117 19.26 -14.47 18.66
CA LYS A 117 18.69 -15.68 19.28
C LYS A 117 17.22 -15.91 18.89
N ILE A 118 16.44 -14.84 18.72
CA ILE A 118 15.01 -14.92 18.39
C ILE A 118 14.80 -15.49 17.00
N PHE A 119 15.62 -15.08 16.04
CA PHE A 119 15.56 -15.61 14.67
C PHE A 119 15.98 -17.09 14.62
N VAL A 120 16.99 -17.48 15.40
CA VAL A 120 17.39 -18.89 15.53
C VAL A 120 16.24 -19.75 16.09
N GLU A 121 15.58 -19.29 17.15
CA GLU A 121 14.43 -19.98 17.74
C GLU A 121 13.25 -20.12 16.77
N GLN A 122 13.06 -19.12 15.87
CA GLN A 122 11.99 -19.12 14.88
C GLN A 122 12.25 -19.97 13.62
N LEU A 123 13.46 -20.51 13.42
CA LEU A 123 13.73 -21.43 12.30
C LEU A 123 12.82 -22.68 12.34
N LYS A 124 12.36 -23.09 13.52
CA LYS A 124 11.38 -24.18 13.67
C LYS A 124 10.08 -23.90 12.90
N TRP A 125 9.64 -22.65 12.85
CA TRP A 125 8.45 -22.24 12.11
C TRP A 125 8.73 -22.23 10.62
N VAL A 126 9.84 -21.63 10.18
CA VAL A 126 10.24 -21.64 8.76
C VAL A 126 10.30 -23.06 8.20
N ARG A 127 10.85 -24.01 8.98
CA ARG A 127 10.84 -25.44 8.65
C ARG A 127 9.40 -25.98 8.55
N ALA A 128 8.57 -25.79 9.57
CA ALA A 128 7.21 -26.34 9.60
C ALA A 128 6.33 -25.81 8.46
N TYR A 129 6.44 -24.52 8.15
CA TYR A 129 5.70 -23.88 7.05
C TYR A 129 6.14 -24.37 5.66
N ALA A 130 7.33 -24.96 5.52
CA ALA A 130 7.81 -25.48 4.24
C ALA A 130 6.91 -26.61 3.68
N ASP A 131 6.22 -27.36 4.55
CA ASP A 131 5.30 -28.43 4.12
C ASP A 131 4.12 -27.90 3.29
N LEU A 132 3.77 -26.61 3.44
CA LEU A 132 2.68 -25.96 2.70
C LEU A 132 3.10 -25.47 1.31
N ARG A 133 4.39 -25.56 0.92
CA ARG A 133 4.89 -24.99 -0.34
C ARG A 133 4.16 -25.55 -1.55
N GLY A 134 3.86 -26.85 -1.57
CA GLY A 134 3.12 -27.50 -2.67
C GLY A 134 1.77 -26.83 -2.94
N ASP A 135 1.02 -26.54 -1.89
CA ASP A 135 -0.34 -25.98 -1.99
C ASP A 135 -0.36 -24.49 -2.33
N ARG A 136 0.74 -23.77 -2.05
CA ARG A 136 0.75 -22.30 -2.06
C ARG A 136 1.75 -21.67 -3.02
N ILE A 137 2.53 -22.47 -3.75
CA ILE A 137 3.55 -21.92 -4.65
C ILE A 137 2.97 -20.98 -5.70
N SER A 138 1.82 -21.31 -6.31
CA SER A 138 1.16 -20.46 -7.32
C SER A 138 0.66 -19.14 -6.72
N GLU A 139 0.16 -19.19 -5.49
CA GLU A 139 -0.26 -18.01 -4.74
C GLU A 139 0.97 -17.16 -4.36
N ILE A 140 2.05 -17.80 -3.90
CA ILE A 140 3.31 -17.16 -3.52
C ILE A 140 3.93 -16.39 -4.69
N THR A 141 4.03 -17.03 -5.86
CA THR A 141 4.70 -16.49 -7.05
C THR A 141 3.94 -15.32 -7.65
N SER A 142 2.62 -15.40 -7.77
CA SER A 142 1.79 -14.29 -8.26
C SER A 142 1.80 -13.09 -7.30
N GLN A 143 1.73 -13.34 -5.99
CA GLN A 143 1.80 -12.30 -4.97
C GLN A 143 3.16 -11.57 -4.91
N VAL A 144 4.21 -12.05 -5.59
CA VAL A 144 5.48 -11.31 -5.68
C VAL A 144 5.28 -9.95 -6.32
N SER A 145 4.46 -9.88 -7.39
CA SER A 145 4.25 -8.67 -8.18
C SER A 145 2.83 -8.11 -8.09
N ASP A 146 1.86 -8.91 -7.65
CA ASP A 146 0.45 -8.50 -7.62
C ASP A 146 -0.27 -9.02 -6.37
N ILE A 147 -0.30 -8.19 -5.34
CA ILE A 147 -1.18 -8.40 -4.19
C ILE A 147 -2.52 -7.68 -4.35
N MET A 148 -2.61 -6.66 -5.21
CA MET A 148 -3.80 -5.80 -5.33
C MET A 148 -4.99 -6.58 -5.90
N SER A 149 -4.77 -7.45 -6.89
CA SER A 149 -5.84 -8.29 -7.47
C SER A 149 -6.51 -9.18 -6.43
N TYR A 150 -5.77 -9.65 -5.42
CA TYR A 150 -6.34 -10.46 -4.34
C TYR A 150 -7.29 -9.65 -3.47
N PHE A 151 -6.96 -8.38 -3.17
CA PHE A 151 -7.86 -7.47 -2.46
C PHE A 151 -9.05 -7.07 -3.33
N GLY A 152 -8.85 -6.87 -4.63
CA GLY A 152 -9.92 -6.58 -5.59
C GLY A 152 -10.95 -7.70 -5.76
N ALA A 153 -10.61 -8.93 -5.38
CA ALA A 153 -11.55 -10.04 -5.31
C ALA A 153 -12.48 -9.97 -4.09
N LEU A 154 -12.12 -9.26 -3.01
CA LEU A 154 -12.93 -9.18 -1.77
C LEU A 154 -14.11 -8.23 -1.89
N THR A 155 -13.90 -7.12 -2.59
CA THR A 155 -14.87 -6.08 -2.83
C THR A 155 -14.58 -5.62 -4.24
N ARG A 156 -15.60 -5.54 -5.10
CA ARG A 156 -15.43 -5.35 -6.55
C ARG A 156 -14.66 -4.05 -6.87
N LEU A 157 -13.33 -4.12 -6.87
CA LEU A 157 -12.41 -3.02 -7.18
C LEU A 157 -12.15 -3.04 -8.69
N ASP A 158 -12.96 -2.31 -9.44
CA ASP A 158 -12.75 -2.09 -10.86
C ASP A 158 -12.65 -0.59 -11.17
N SER A 159 -11.87 -0.22 -12.17
CA SER A 159 -11.62 1.18 -12.55
C SER A 159 -12.87 1.91 -13.03
N GLY A 160 -13.95 1.20 -13.37
CA GLY A 160 -15.23 1.80 -13.76
C GLY A 160 -16.06 2.25 -12.56
N ARG A 161 -15.96 1.56 -11.40
CA ARG A 161 -16.76 1.85 -10.20
C ARG A 161 -15.98 2.36 -8.99
N ARG A 162 -14.68 2.04 -8.94
CA ARG A 162 -13.81 2.20 -7.77
C ARG A 162 -12.47 2.85 -8.14
N ARG A 163 -12.48 3.78 -9.09
CA ARG A 163 -11.26 4.46 -9.59
C ARG A 163 -10.51 5.15 -8.46
N TYR A 164 -11.18 6.00 -7.68
CA TYR A 164 -10.52 6.76 -6.61
C TYR A 164 -10.07 5.84 -5.48
N SER A 165 -10.84 4.81 -5.17
CA SER A 165 -10.45 3.77 -4.21
C SER A 165 -9.20 3.02 -4.65
N LEU A 166 -9.10 2.62 -5.93
CA LEU A 166 -7.90 1.99 -6.48
C LEU A 166 -6.69 2.93 -6.37
N MET A 167 -6.85 4.21 -6.72
CA MET A 167 -5.80 5.21 -6.55
C MET A 167 -5.35 5.33 -5.08
N LEU A 168 -6.27 5.25 -4.12
CA LEU A 168 -5.94 5.34 -2.69
C LEU A 168 -5.19 4.08 -2.21
N LEU A 169 -5.58 2.90 -2.68
CA LEU A 169 -4.91 1.64 -2.34
C LEU A 169 -3.52 1.55 -3.00
N GLU A 170 -3.37 2.05 -4.23
CA GLU A 170 -2.06 2.21 -4.88
C GLU A 170 -1.17 3.20 -4.12
N ALA A 171 -1.72 4.33 -3.66
CA ALA A 171 -0.99 5.27 -2.83
C ALA A 171 -0.53 4.61 -1.50
N ALA A 172 -1.39 3.80 -0.87
CA ALA A 172 -1.03 3.04 0.33
C ALA A 172 0.13 2.06 0.05
N LEU A 173 0.08 1.34 -1.07
CA LEU A 173 1.13 0.42 -1.50
C LEU A 173 2.47 1.14 -1.73
N LYS A 174 2.47 2.26 -2.45
CA LYS A 174 3.69 3.05 -2.73
C LYS A 174 4.27 3.66 -1.46
N LEU A 175 3.42 4.11 -0.54
CA LEU A 175 3.84 4.62 0.77
C LEU A 175 4.50 3.52 1.61
N ALA A 176 3.90 2.32 1.64
CA ALA A 176 4.48 1.14 2.28
C ALA A 176 5.86 0.79 1.69
N LEU A 177 5.98 0.77 0.36
CA LEU A 177 7.25 0.54 -0.35
C LEU A 177 8.34 1.56 0.03
N GLN A 178 7.98 2.85 0.11
CA GLN A 178 8.91 3.90 0.54
C GLN A 178 9.38 3.69 1.99
N VAL A 179 8.47 3.28 2.88
CA VAL A 179 8.78 3.02 4.29
C VAL A 179 9.66 1.78 4.45
N GLU A 180 9.29 0.66 3.83
CA GLU A 180 9.93 -0.62 4.09
C GLU A 180 11.40 -0.65 3.71
N MET A 181 11.78 -0.01 2.59
CA MET A 181 13.17 -0.05 2.12
C MET A 181 14.09 0.75 3.05
N GLN A 182 13.61 1.89 3.54
CA GLN A 182 14.34 2.70 4.52
C GLN A 182 14.45 1.99 5.86
N VAL A 183 13.36 1.37 6.35
CA VAL A 183 13.39 0.61 7.61
C VAL A 183 14.33 -0.60 7.49
N LYS A 184 14.30 -1.32 6.37
CA LYS A 184 15.14 -2.51 6.12
C LYS A 184 16.63 -2.20 6.18
N ILE A 185 17.07 -1.06 5.65
CA ILE A 185 18.50 -0.69 5.67
C ILE A 185 18.95 -0.30 7.09
N LEU A 186 18.08 0.33 7.88
CA LEU A 186 18.36 0.69 9.27
C LEU A 186 18.40 -0.52 10.21
N CYS A 187 17.55 -1.53 9.94
CA CYS A 187 17.45 -2.74 10.73
C CYS A 187 18.48 -3.81 10.33
N HIS A 188 18.76 -3.99 9.04
CA HIS A 188 19.78 -4.90 8.49
C HIS A 188 19.81 -6.33 9.07
N GLN A 189 18.73 -7.10 8.91
CA GLN A 189 18.63 -8.49 9.38
C GLN A 189 18.91 -9.53 8.28
N PRO A 190 19.78 -10.55 8.50
CA PRO A 190 19.96 -11.69 7.60
C PRO A 190 18.68 -12.52 7.40
N ARG A 191 18.57 -13.21 6.27
CA ARG A 191 17.41 -14.05 5.91
C ARG A 191 17.53 -15.46 6.49
N PRO A 192 16.43 -16.24 6.56
CA PRO A 192 16.48 -17.61 7.06
C PRO A 192 17.54 -18.51 6.41
N VAL A 193 17.74 -18.38 5.09
CA VAL A 193 18.73 -19.17 4.34
C VAL A 193 20.18 -18.89 4.78
N ASP A 194 20.47 -17.70 5.29
CA ASP A 194 21.81 -17.33 5.79
C ASP A 194 22.13 -18.05 7.10
N TYR A 195 21.11 -18.44 7.88
CA TYR A 195 21.29 -19.23 9.09
C TYR A 195 21.37 -20.73 8.81
N ALA A 196 20.65 -21.22 7.79
CA ALA A 196 20.59 -22.63 7.44
C ALA A 196 20.34 -22.85 5.94
N PRO A 197 21.29 -23.43 5.17
CA PRO A 197 21.10 -23.70 3.75
C PRO A 197 19.94 -24.69 3.48
N GLN A 198 19.55 -25.49 4.48
CA GLN A 198 18.41 -26.41 4.42
C GLN A 198 17.07 -25.69 4.23
N VAL A 199 16.98 -24.38 4.48
CA VAL A 199 15.75 -23.60 4.25
C VAL A 199 15.30 -23.68 2.79
N GLN A 200 16.25 -23.62 1.85
CA GLN A 200 16.02 -23.68 0.39
C GLN A 200 14.78 -22.86 -0.03
N PRO A 201 14.87 -21.51 -0.02
CA PRO A 201 13.74 -20.66 -0.42
C PRO A 201 13.23 -21.02 -1.82
N VAL A 202 11.90 -21.02 -2.00
CA VAL A 202 11.27 -21.46 -3.27
C VAL A 202 11.16 -20.35 -4.31
N ILE A 203 11.54 -19.14 -3.95
CA ILE A 203 11.74 -18.01 -4.85
C ILE A 203 13.04 -17.30 -4.48
N GLN A 204 13.62 -16.59 -5.44
CA GLN A 204 14.89 -15.91 -5.23
C GLN A 204 14.78 -14.92 -4.08
N THR A 205 15.76 -14.97 -3.17
CA THR A 205 15.85 -14.00 -2.08
C THR A 205 16.16 -12.61 -2.64
N PRO A 206 15.38 -11.58 -2.28
CA PRO A 206 15.71 -10.21 -2.64
C PRO A 206 17.05 -9.75 -2.06
N ASP A 207 17.65 -8.73 -2.69
CA ASP A 207 18.96 -8.15 -2.35
C ASP A 207 18.97 -7.28 -1.07
N HIS A 208 17.82 -7.11 -0.45
CA HIS A 208 17.64 -6.36 0.80
C HIS A 208 17.36 -7.28 2.00
N SER A 209 17.46 -6.72 3.21
CA SER A 209 17.33 -7.43 4.48
C SER A 209 15.94 -8.04 4.72
N SER A 210 15.88 -9.01 5.66
CA SER A 210 14.67 -9.75 6.04
C SER A 210 13.70 -8.94 6.90
N PHE A 211 14.20 -8.16 7.86
CA PHE A 211 13.35 -7.50 8.84
C PHE A 211 13.15 -6.01 8.53
N PRO A 212 11.90 -5.51 8.58
CA PRO A 212 10.62 -6.23 8.65
C PRO A 212 10.24 -6.85 7.29
N SER A 213 9.18 -7.66 7.24
CA SER A 213 8.64 -8.20 5.98
C SER A 213 7.93 -7.12 5.17
N GLY A 214 8.34 -6.92 3.92
CA GLY A 214 7.81 -5.87 3.04
C GLY A 214 6.35 -6.12 2.63
N HIS A 215 6.08 -7.28 2.03
CA HIS A 215 4.71 -7.75 1.74
C HIS A 215 3.76 -7.70 2.96
N ALA A 216 4.27 -7.81 4.19
CA ALA A 216 3.43 -7.62 5.38
C ALA A 216 3.09 -6.13 5.60
N ILE A 217 4.02 -5.20 5.44
CA ILE A 217 3.73 -3.76 5.49
C ILE A 217 2.70 -3.40 4.43
N GLU A 218 2.97 -3.79 3.17
CA GLU A 218 2.10 -3.52 2.03
C GLU A 218 0.68 -4.07 2.24
N ALA A 219 0.56 -5.37 2.55
CA ALA A 219 -0.74 -6.02 2.64
C ALA A 219 -1.55 -5.52 3.84
N PHE A 220 -0.91 -5.23 4.98
CA PHE A 220 -1.62 -4.68 6.14
C PHE A 220 -1.99 -3.20 5.95
N ALA A 221 -1.22 -2.42 5.19
CA ALA A 221 -1.63 -1.07 4.80
C ALA A 221 -2.88 -1.08 3.91
N ILE A 222 -2.87 -1.92 2.86
CA ILE A 222 -4.03 -2.11 1.97
C ILE A 222 -5.25 -2.62 2.76
N ALA A 223 -5.07 -3.64 3.60
CA ALA A 223 -6.15 -4.20 4.41
C ALA A 223 -6.78 -3.16 5.34
N THR A 224 -5.95 -2.31 5.97
CA THR A 224 -6.41 -1.23 6.86
C THR A 224 -7.28 -0.23 6.11
N VAL A 225 -6.81 0.25 4.95
CA VAL A 225 -7.58 1.17 4.10
C VAL A 225 -8.89 0.51 3.63
N LEU A 226 -8.83 -0.72 3.14
CA LEU A 226 -10.00 -1.40 2.60
C LEU A 226 -11.06 -1.71 3.68
N ASN A 227 -10.62 -2.09 4.88
CA ASN A 227 -11.49 -2.32 6.03
C ASN A 227 -12.20 -1.02 6.48
N TYR A 228 -11.51 0.11 6.39
CA TYR A 228 -12.10 1.42 6.65
C TYR A 228 -13.13 1.82 5.57
N LEU A 229 -12.86 1.52 4.31
CA LEU A 229 -13.75 1.88 3.20
C LEU A 229 -15.04 1.06 3.16
N ASP A 230 -14.98 -0.25 3.40
CA ASP A 230 -16.12 -1.16 3.18
C ASP A 230 -16.93 -1.43 4.47
N PRO A 231 -18.15 -0.87 4.61
CA PRO A 231 -19.00 -1.10 5.78
C PRO A 231 -19.51 -2.54 5.90
N ALA A 232 -19.61 -3.27 4.80
CA ALA A 232 -20.08 -4.66 4.83
C ALA A 232 -19.06 -5.58 5.52
N GLN A 233 -17.77 -5.24 5.45
CA GLN A 233 -16.71 -5.95 6.17
C GLN A 233 -16.76 -5.71 7.68
N ARG A 234 -17.53 -4.71 8.13
CA ARG A 234 -17.67 -4.31 9.54
C ARG A 234 -18.92 -4.88 10.22
N SER A 235 -19.51 -5.93 9.66
CA SER A 235 -20.73 -6.55 10.20
C SER A 235 -20.38 -7.94 10.71
N ALA A 236 -19.98 -8.06 11.98
CA ALA A 236 -19.91 -9.35 12.67
C ALA A 236 -20.98 -9.40 13.78
N PRO A 237 -21.63 -10.55 14.00
CA PRO A 237 -22.84 -10.65 14.83
C PRO A 237 -22.64 -10.22 16.29
N ASP A 238 -21.41 -10.27 16.81
CA ASP A 238 -21.05 -9.89 18.18
C ASP A 238 -20.08 -8.70 18.24
N SER A 239 -19.97 -7.93 17.14
CA SER A 239 -18.91 -6.93 16.99
C SER A 239 -19.13 -5.63 17.78
N PRO A 240 -18.02 -4.97 18.21
CA PRO A 240 -18.05 -3.65 18.83
C PRO A 240 -18.58 -2.57 17.88
N ASP A 241 -18.83 -1.38 18.44
CA ASP A 241 -19.15 -0.12 17.73
C ASP A 241 -18.51 -0.05 16.32
N PRO A 242 -19.27 0.18 15.23
CA PRO A 242 -18.76 0.25 13.86
C PRO A 242 -17.54 1.16 13.68
N ALA A 243 -17.41 2.21 14.50
CA ALA A 243 -16.24 3.09 14.50
C ALA A 243 -14.96 2.39 15.01
N GLN A 244 -15.08 1.46 15.96
CA GLN A 244 -13.96 0.66 16.45
C GLN A 244 -13.56 -0.40 15.42
N LEU A 245 -14.53 -1.00 14.73
CA LEU A 245 -14.25 -2.02 13.72
C LEU A 245 -13.60 -1.46 12.45
N ALA A 246 -13.71 -0.15 12.22
CA ALA A 246 -13.03 0.53 11.12
C ALA A 246 -11.51 0.68 11.34
N THR A 247 -11.01 0.56 12.58
CA THR A 247 -9.57 0.63 12.88
C THR A 247 -8.88 -0.68 12.51
N ALA A 248 -7.55 -0.64 12.39
CA ALA A 248 -6.77 -1.84 12.17
C ALA A 248 -6.91 -2.83 13.33
N GLN A 249 -6.83 -2.33 14.58
CA GLN A 249 -7.02 -3.15 15.77
C GLN A 249 -8.38 -3.85 15.78
N GLY A 250 -9.46 -3.11 15.48
CA GLY A 250 -10.82 -3.66 15.44
C GLY A 250 -10.99 -4.68 14.31
N GLY A 251 -10.50 -4.37 13.11
CA GLY A 251 -10.56 -5.27 11.96
C GLY A 251 -9.77 -6.58 12.17
N ILE A 252 -8.60 -6.50 12.81
CA ILE A 252 -7.79 -7.67 13.18
C ILE A 252 -8.50 -8.49 14.27
N GLY A 253 -9.02 -7.83 15.31
CA GLY A 253 -9.75 -8.50 16.39
C GLY A 253 -10.99 -9.25 15.89
N ALA A 254 -11.74 -8.64 14.97
CA ALA A 254 -12.89 -9.25 14.30
C ALA A 254 -12.51 -10.18 13.14
N ARG A 255 -11.22 -10.27 12.79
CA ARG A 255 -10.68 -11.10 11.69
C ARG A 255 -11.41 -10.83 10.37
N THR A 256 -11.59 -9.56 10.00
CA THR A 256 -12.27 -9.18 8.76
C THR A 256 -11.52 -9.72 7.53
N MET A 257 -12.22 -9.91 6.40
CA MET A 257 -11.64 -10.55 5.22
C MET A 257 -10.37 -9.84 4.70
N PRO A 258 -10.28 -8.50 4.66
CA PRO A 258 -9.04 -7.81 4.28
C PRO A 258 -7.85 -8.21 5.14
N PHE A 259 -8.01 -8.26 6.47
CA PHE A 259 -6.91 -8.66 7.36
C PHE A 259 -6.59 -10.15 7.26
N ARG A 260 -7.57 -11.03 7.03
CA ARG A 260 -7.33 -12.46 6.75
C ARG A 260 -6.50 -12.66 5.50
N LEU A 261 -6.76 -11.88 4.45
CA LEU A 261 -5.96 -11.90 3.24
C LEU A 261 -4.55 -11.35 3.48
N ALA A 262 -4.40 -10.23 4.19
CA ALA A 262 -3.09 -9.68 4.53
C ALA A 262 -2.23 -10.65 5.35
N HIS A 263 -2.83 -11.29 6.35
CA HIS A 263 -2.20 -12.33 7.15
C HIS A 263 -1.73 -13.50 6.27
N ARG A 264 -2.55 -13.94 5.31
CA ARG A 264 -2.20 -15.00 4.36
C ARG A 264 -1.04 -14.62 3.45
N ILE A 265 -1.04 -13.41 2.88
CA ILE A 265 0.05 -12.88 2.04
C ILE A 265 1.37 -12.84 2.81
N ALA A 266 1.34 -12.35 4.05
CA ALA A 266 2.51 -12.29 4.93
C ALA A 266 3.00 -13.69 5.32
N THR A 267 2.11 -14.60 5.69
CA THR A 267 2.43 -16.00 6.03
C THR A 267 3.05 -16.74 4.85
N ASN A 268 2.59 -16.47 3.62
CA ASN A 268 3.17 -17.02 2.40
C ASN A 268 4.66 -16.69 2.25
N ARG A 269 5.16 -15.61 2.87
CA ARG A 269 6.59 -15.27 2.87
C ARG A 269 7.42 -16.17 3.78
N THR A 270 6.86 -16.61 4.92
CA THR A 270 7.46 -17.64 5.78
C THR A 270 7.47 -18.99 5.09
N ILE A 271 6.35 -19.38 4.46
CA ILE A 271 6.23 -20.61 3.65
C ILE A 271 7.28 -20.63 2.53
N ALA A 272 7.48 -19.50 1.88
CA ALA A 272 8.47 -19.36 0.82
C ALA A 272 9.93 -19.49 1.30
N GLY A 273 10.18 -19.48 2.62
CA GLY A 273 11.51 -19.50 3.22
C GLY A 273 12.21 -18.15 3.24
N LEU A 274 11.47 -17.05 3.03
CA LEU A 274 12.06 -15.71 2.88
C LEU A 274 12.13 -14.91 4.18
N HIS A 275 11.20 -15.16 5.10
CA HIS A 275 10.99 -14.36 6.30
C HIS A 275 10.74 -15.23 7.53
N PHE A 276 11.08 -14.69 8.69
CA PHE A 276 10.71 -15.23 9.99
C PHE A 276 9.34 -14.68 10.43
N PRO A 277 8.58 -15.37 11.30
CA PRO A 277 7.34 -14.83 11.86
C PRO A 277 7.46 -13.43 12.47
N VAL A 278 8.56 -13.10 13.18
CA VAL A 278 8.76 -11.72 13.70
C VAL A 278 8.89 -10.67 12.61
N ASP A 279 9.39 -11.03 11.42
CA ASP A 279 9.45 -10.10 10.28
C ASP A 279 8.03 -9.71 9.86
N SER A 280 7.12 -10.67 9.80
CA SER A 280 5.71 -10.46 9.47
C SER A 280 4.96 -9.71 10.57
N MET A 281 5.26 -9.98 11.85
CA MET A 281 4.72 -9.21 12.98
C MET A 281 5.06 -7.72 12.88
N ALA A 282 6.36 -7.40 12.77
CA ALA A 282 6.81 -6.02 12.66
C ALA A 282 6.30 -5.34 11.38
N GLY A 283 6.25 -6.08 10.28
CA GLY A 283 5.69 -5.58 9.03
C GLY A 283 4.19 -5.28 9.13
N ALA A 284 3.40 -6.18 9.73
CA ALA A 284 1.98 -5.96 9.96
C ALA A 284 1.73 -4.74 10.86
N TYR A 285 2.51 -4.56 11.92
CA TYR A 285 2.44 -3.39 12.80
C TYR A 285 2.67 -2.07 12.03
N LEU A 286 3.75 -1.98 11.25
CA LEU A 286 4.04 -0.80 10.43
C LEU A 286 3.01 -0.60 9.32
N GLY A 287 2.54 -1.67 8.70
CA GLY A 287 1.49 -1.62 7.67
C GLY A 287 0.18 -1.05 8.20
N CYS A 288 -0.26 -1.50 9.38
CA CYS A 288 -1.41 -0.92 10.07
C CYS A 288 -1.21 0.58 10.33
N PHE A 289 -0.02 0.98 10.77
CA PHE A 289 0.27 2.38 11.07
C PHE A 289 0.21 3.25 9.80
N VAL A 290 0.83 2.78 8.71
CA VAL A 290 0.79 3.45 7.40
C VAL A 290 -0.64 3.59 6.88
N GLY A 291 -1.43 2.52 6.98
CA GLY A 291 -2.84 2.53 6.54
C GLY A 291 -3.71 3.47 7.36
N GLU A 292 -3.59 3.45 8.70
CA GLU A 292 -4.35 4.37 9.56
C GLU A 292 -3.92 5.83 9.36
N ALA A 293 -2.62 6.09 9.23
CA ALA A 293 -2.13 7.42 8.93
C ALA A 293 -2.68 7.97 7.61
N LEU A 294 -2.67 7.14 6.55
CA LEU A 294 -3.19 7.52 5.25
C LEU A 294 -4.67 7.89 5.33
N ILE A 295 -5.50 7.05 5.97
CA ILE A 295 -6.92 7.35 6.17
C ILE A 295 -7.12 8.64 6.96
N ALA A 296 -6.37 8.84 8.05
CA ALA A 296 -6.49 10.06 8.87
C ALA A 296 -6.17 11.32 8.05
N LEU A 297 -5.11 11.27 7.25
CA LEU A 297 -4.68 12.38 6.40
C LEU A 297 -5.70 12.73 5.30
N VAL A 298 -6.32 11.73 4.65
CA VAL A 298 -7.26 11.98 3.55
C VAL A 298 -8.68 12.28 4.04
N ALA A 299 -9.14 11.59 5.09
CA ALA A 299 -10.52 11.69 5.55
C ALA A 299 -10.77 12.83 6.56
N GLY A 300 -9.71 13.49 7.05
CA GLY A 300 -9.85 14.60 7.98
C GLY A 300 -10.05 14.17 9.44
N GLY A 301 -9.79 12.90 9.75
CA GLY A 301 -10.25 12.23 10.97
C GLY A 301 -9.16 12.03 12.02
N THR A 302 -9.58 11.55 13.19
CA THR A 302 -8.66 11.04 14.22
C THR A 302 -8.71 9.52 14.21
N LEU A 303 -7.62 8.89 13.80
CA LEU A 303 -7.42 7.46 14.01
C LEU A 303 -6.48 7.25 15.21
N PRO A 304 -6.58 6.10 15.92
CA PRO A 304 -5.58 5.72 16.91
C PRO A 304 -4.19 5.83 16.28
N SER A 305 -3.15 6.16 17.04
CA SER A 305 -1.78 6.10 16.53
C SER A 305 -0.97 5.13 17.38
N ALA A 306 0.08 4.59 16.79
CA ALA A 306 1.04 3.75 17.48
C ALA A 306 1.58 4.41 18.77
N GLN A 307 1.94 3.58 19.76
CA GLN A 307 2.53 4.03 21.02
C GLN A 307 3.87 4.76 20.79
N ALA A 308 4.26 5.60 21.74
CA ALA A 308 5.51 6.37 21.69
C ALA A 308 6.80 5.52 21.78
N GLY A 309 6.69 4.22 22.08
CA GLY A 309 7.83 3.30 22.20
C GLY A 309 7.96 2.35 21.00
N PRO A 310 9.18 1.83 20.73
CA PRO A 310 9.35 0.83 19.70
C PRO A 310 8.62 -0.46 20.06
N LEU A 311 8.00 -1.08 19.05
CA LEU A 311 7.56 -2.45 19.14
C LEU A 311 8.79 -3.35 19.40
N ASP A 312 8.85 -3.91 20.60
CA ASP A 312 9.88 -4.86 21.02
C ASP A 312 9.36 -6.29 20.86
N LEU A 313 10.11 -7.10 20.11
CA LEU A 313 9.83 -8.52 19.84
C LEU A 313 10.92 -9.42 20.41
N ALA A 314 11.71 -8.95 21.39
CA ALA A 314 12.78 -9.71 22.02
C ALA A 314 12.31 -10.93 22.84
N HIS A 315 11.00 -11.08 23.07
CA HIS A 315 10.38 -12.24 23.73
C HIS A 315 9.70 -13.22 22.75
N ALA A 316 9.58 -12.86 21.47
CA ALA A 316 8.73 -13.57 20.51
C ALA A 316 9.37 -14.81 19.86
N GLY A 317 10.48 -15.34 20.39
CA GLY A 317 11.19 -16.49 19.80
C GLY A 317 10.37 -17.79 19.84
N GLY A 318 9.51 -17.92 20.85
CA GLY A 318 8.53 -19.00 20.95
C GLY A 318 7.29 -18.81 20.08
N GLU A 319 7.01 -17.58 19.65
CA GLU A 319 5.74 -17.17 19.07
C GLU A 319 5.71 -17.35 17.56
N ASP A 320 4.51 -17.60 17.03
CA ASP A 320 4.22 -17.67 15.59
C ASP A 320 3.41 -16.44 15.15
N PHE A 321 3.32 -16.17 13.85
CA PHE A 321 2.57 -15.05 13.30
C PHE A 321 1.08 -15.41 13.21
N LEU A 322 0.36 -15.21 14.32
CA LEU A 322 -1.09 -15.47 14.45
C LEU A 322 -1.88 -14.19 14.74
N PHE A 323 -3.18 -14.20 14.44
CA PHE A 323 -4.09 -13.07 14.67
C PHE A 323 -4.12 -12.59 16.12
N ASP A 324 -4.10 -13.52 17.08
CA ASP A 324 -4.20 -13.18 18.50
C ASP A 324 -2.96 -12.41 18.99
N ASN A 325 -1.78 -12.79 18.47
CA ASN A 325 -0.54 -12.08 18.74
C ASN A 325 -0.57 -10.68 18.13
N LEU A 326 -1.07 -10.57 16.88
CA LEU A 326 -1.16 -9.29 16.19
C LEU A 326 -2.14 -8.31 16.84
N ALA A 327 -3.31 -8.79 17.26
CA ALA A 327 -4.28 -7.96 17.99
C ALA A 327 -3.67 -7.40 19.28
N GLY A 328 -2.91 -8.25 19.99
CA GLY A 328 -2.13 -7.88 21.18
C GLY A 328 -1.11 -6.76 20.91
N MET A 329 -0.39 -6.82 19.80
CA MET A 329 0.63 -5.81 19.45
C MET A 329 0.07 -4.41 19.19
N LEU A 330 -1.20 -4.33 18.78
CA LEU A 330 -1.90 -3.06 18.56
C LEU A 330 -2.57 -2.55 19.83
N THR A 331 -2.55 -3.33 20.93
CA THR A 331 -3.10 -2.87 22.21
C THR A 331 -2.33 -1.65 22.72
N GLY A 332 -3.07 -0.65 23.19
CA GLY A 332 -2.50 0.59 23.71
C GLY A 332 -2.09 1.63 22.66
N TRP A 333 -2.40 1.43 21.38
CA TRP A 333 -2.44 2.56 20.43
C TRP A 333 -3.32 3.65 21.02
N SER A 334 -2.74 4.85 21.22
CA SER A 334 -3.30 5.85 22.12
C SER A 334 -4.39 6.70 21.46
N LYS A 335 -5.17 7.43 22.27
CA LYS A 335 -6.25 8.29 21.78
C LYS A 335 -5.67 9.54 21.09
N ARG A 336 -5.78 9.53 19.76
CA ARG A 336 -6.07 10.66 18.86
C ARG A 336 -5.08 11.83 18.91
N ALA A 337 -4.08 11.81 18.05
CA ALA A 337 -3.57 13.06 17.49
C ALA A 337 -4.56 13.55 16.43
N GLN A 338 -4.89 14.85 16.44
CA GLN A 338 -5.53 15.46 15.28
C GLN A 338 -4.54 15.41 14.12
N ALA A 339 -4.92 14.72 13.04
CA ALA A 339 -4.42 15.07 11.72
C ALA A 339 -4.52 16.60 11.56
N HIS A 340 -3.56 17.26 10.92
CA HIS A 340 -3.64 18.65 10.42
C HIS A 340 -3.02 19.80 11.22
N ALA A 341 -2.37 19.63 12.37
CA ALA A 341 -1.72 20.80 13.01
C ALA A 341 -0.50 21.32 12.22
N ASP A 342 0.27 20.43 11.59
CA ASP A 342 1.57 20.74 10.98
C ASP A 342 1.63 20.53 9.44
N THR A 343 0.49 20.23 8.80
CA THR A 343 0.41 20.00 7.34
C THR A 343 0.07 21.30 6.62
N ASN A 344 0.68 21.56 5.46
CA ASN A 344 0.37 22.77 4.69
C ASN A 344 -1.09 22.74 4.19
N GLN A 345 -1.78 23.88 4.26
CA GLN A 345 -3.16 24.05 3.78
C GLN A 345 -3.37 23.59 2.33
N ALA A 346 -2.37 23.73 1.46
CA ALA A 346 -2.43 23.24 0.08
C ALA A 346 -2.47 21.71 -0.01
N GLU A 347 -1.65 21.02 0.80
CA GLU A 347 -1.62 19.55 0.87
C GLU A 347 -2.95 19.01 1.40
N ILE A 348 -3.48 19.63 2.47
CA ILE A 348 -4.80 19.28 3.04
C ILE A 348 -5.91 19.45 2.00
N ALA A 349 -5.89 20.55 1.23
CA ALA A 349 -6.88 20.79 0.19
C ALA A 349 -6.84 19.72 -0.91
N ILE A 350 -5.64 19.29 -1.34
CA ILE A 350 -5.47 18.22 -2.35
C ILE A 350 -6.02 16.90 -1.82
N LEU A 351 -5.60 16.49 -0.61
CA LEU A 351 -6.03 15.23 -0.01
C LEU A 351 -7.55 15.22 0.27
N GLY A 352 -8.11 16.34 0.70
CA GLY A 352 -9.55 16.48 0.91
C GLY A 352 -10.36 16.44 -0.39
N GLN A 353 -9.86 17.01 -1.49
CA GLN A 353 -10.48 16.86 -2.81
C GLN A 353 -10.45 15.40 -3.27
N PHE A 354 -9.31 14.72 -3.10
CA PHE A 354 -9.18 13.31 -3.42
C PHE A 354 -10.16 12.44 -2.64
N TRP A 355 -10.29 12.68 -1.34
CA TRP A 355 -11.21 11.94 -0.47
C TRP A 355 -12.68 12.07 -0.89
N LYS A 356 -13.12 13.22 -1.41
CA LYS A 356 -14.48 13.36 -1.96
C LYS A 356 -14.75 12.39 -3.11
N GLY A 357 -13.74 12.07 -3.93
CA GLY A 357 -13.83 11.05 -4.96
C GLY A 357 -14.04 9.67 -4.35
N VAL A 358 -13.20 9.31 -3.37
CA VAL A 358 -13.26 8.02 -2.67
C VAL A 358 -14.59 7.84 -1.93
N ALA A 359 -14.99 8.78 -1.08
CA ALA A 359 -16.21 8.68 -0.27
C ALA A 359 -17.46 8.46 -1.13
N ARG A 360 -17.60 9.21 -2.24
CA ARG A 360 -18.71 9.03 -3.20
C ARG A 360 -18.83 7.61 -3.74
N GLU A 361 -17.72 6.90 -3.90
CA GLU A 361 -17.75 5.51 -4.35
C GLU A 361 -18.40 4.61 -3.29
N TRP A 362 -18.26 4.88 -1.98
CA TRP A 362 -18.72 4.00 -0.89
C TRP A 362 -20.04 4.43 -0.22
N ASP A 363 -20.47 5.68 -0.37
CA ASP A 363 -21.64 6.25 0.33
C ASP A 363 -22.98 5.51 0.11
N HIS A 364 -23.10 4.68 -0.94
CA HIS A 364 -24.31 3.92 -1.25
C HIS A 364 -24.37 2.52 -0.60
N LEU A 365 -23.29 2.07 0.04
CA LEU A 365 -23.23 0.76 0.68
C LEU A 365 -23.68 0.86 2.13
N THR A 366 -24.92 0.44 2.39
CA THR A 366 -25.43 0.25 3.76
C THR A 366 -25.24 -1.22 4.16
N PRO A 367 -24.77 -1.50 5.39
CA PRO A 367 -24.76 -2.87 5.90
C PRO A 367 -26.16 -3.47 5.82
N ALA A 368 -26.27 -4.71 5.36
CA ALA A 368 -27.54 -5.42 5.43
C ALA A 368 -27.93 -5.55 6.91
N ALA A 369 -29.15 -5.17 7.27
CA ALA A 369 -29.66 -5.41 8.61
C ALA A 369 -29.55 -6.91 8.90
N HIS A 370 -28.79 -7.29 9.93
CA HIS A 370 -28.79 -8.66 10.43
C HIS A 370 -30.19 -8.93 10.98
N GLY A 371 -31.05 -9.52 10.14
CA GLY A 371 -32.35 -10.00 10.55
C GLY A 371 -32.14 -11.07 11.62
N GLY A 372 -32.60 -10.79 12.84
CA GLY A 372 -32.70 -11.81 13.88
C GLY A 372 -33.57 -12.95 13.37
N ALA A 373 -32.97 -14.13 13.29
CA ALA A 373 -33.67 -15.40 13.16
C ALA A 373 -33.36 -16.22 14.42
#